data_AF-A0A1S9T6I1-F1
#
_entry.id   AF-A0A1S9T6I1-F1
#
_cell.length_a   1.000
_cell.length_b   1.000
_cell.length_c   1.000
_cell.angle_alpha   90.00
_cell.angle_beta   90.00
_cell.angle_gamma   90.00
#
_symmetry.space_group_name_H-M   'P 1'
#
loop_
_entity.id
_entity.type
_entity.pdbx_description
1 polymer ?
#
loop_
_entity_poly.entity_id
_entity_poly.type
_entity_poly.pdbx_seq_one_letter_code
_entity_poly.pdbx_strand_id
1 'polypeptide(L)'
;MNHFSVNLMPSHFRDYNEHSSLPAHDLILRPLLLFATDCYVYGIQKNSELLQQCSHILISTRNKYKVDLNQEAIKGYEQLWNVTGWGRGSIVIVMGLEQFENLDILSYCYDPDILDNPNTGESIAAVRYSKDMAKQGKVALCLSASNGIEWMNIYASDDVLEKLYVRATKECLDSYSDTIYKPQKSKGNCLNNTFRYR
;
A
#
# COMPACT_ATOMS: atom_id res chain seq x y z
N MET A 1 15.65 2.46 14.88
CA MET A 1 14.41 2.52 14.08
C MET A 1 14.24 1.19 13.37
N ASN A 2 13.09 0.51 13.49
CA ASN A 2 12.90 -0.83 12.89
C ASN A 2 12.29 -0.78 11.47
N HIS A 3 11.47 0.24 11.23
CA HIS A 3 10.82 0.59 9.97
C HIS A 3 10.32 2.04 10.14
N PHE A 4 9.89 2.66 9.04
CA PHE A 4 9.03 3.83 9.07
C PHE A 4 7.85 3.60 8.13
N SER A 5 6.80 4.39 8.30
CA SER A 5 5.58 4.31 7.51
C SER A 5 5.45 5.55 6.64
N VAL A 6 4.81 5.40 5.48
CA VAL A 6 4.30 6.51 4.67
C VAL A 6 2.87 6.23 4.26
N ASN A 7 2.10 7.29 4.05
CA ASN A 7 0.78 7.19 3.46
C ASN A 7 0.90 7.29 1.93
N LEU A 8 0.12 6.50 1.19
CA LEU A 8 0.06 6.52 -0.28
C LEU A 8 -1.04 7.46 -0.81
N MET A 9 -1.85 8.00 0.11
CA MET A 9 -2.90 8.97 -0.15
C MET A 9 -3.00 9.92 1.04
N PRO A 10 -3.52 11.14 0.83
CA PRO A 10 -3.61 12.11 1.91
C PRO A 10 -4.62 11.66 2.97
N SER A 11 -4.36 12.04 4.22
CA SER A 11 -5.11 11.56 5.39
C SER A 11 -6.61 11.89 5.39
N HIS A 12 -7.06 12.83 4.56
CA HIS A 12 -8.46 13.23 4.38
C HIS A 12 -9.20 12.43 3.28
N PHE A 13 -8.51 11.56 2.55
CA PHE A 13 -9.06 10.76 1.45
C PHE A 13 -9.25 9.28 1.87
N ARG A 14 -10.03 9.03 2.93
CA ARG A 14 -10.19 7.65 3.47
C ARG A 14 -11.38 6.88 2.90
N ASP A 15 -12.39 7.58 2.38
CA ASP A 15 -13.61 6.95 1.86
C ASP A 15 -13.51 6.65 0.36
N TYR A 16 -12.46 5.91 -0.05
CA TYR A 16 -12.33 5.49 -1.44
C TYR A 16 -13.10 4.19 -1.72
N ASN A 17 -13.59 4.07 -2.95
CA ASN A 17 -14.21 2.82 -3.41
C ASN A 17 -13.10 1.82 -3.76
N GLU A 18 -13.15 0.64 -3.14
CA GLU A 18 -12.14 -0.41 -3.31
C GLU A 18 -11.98 -0.91 -4.76
N HIS A 19 -13.00 -0.72 -5.60
CA HIS A 19 -12.95 -1.05 -7.03
C HIS A 19 -12.37 0.06 -7.92
N SER A 20 -12.16 1.26 -7.36
CA SER A 20 -11.72 2.41 -8.16
C SER A 20 -10.21 2.45 -8.29
N SER A 21 -9.75 2.85 -9.47
CA SER A 21 -8.36 3.20 -9.67
C SER A 21 -8.01 4.46 -8.89
N LEU A 22 -6.85 4.46 -8.25
CA LEU A 22 -6.33 5.55 -7.42
C LEU A 22 -5.01 6.06 -8.01
N PRO A 23 -4.69 7.36 -7.85
CA PRO A 23 -3.38 7.88 -8.26
C PRO A 23 -2.18 7.06 -7.76
N ALA A 24 -2.22 6.53 -6.54
CA ALA A 24 -1.18 5.65 -6.00
C ALA A 24 -0.94 4.38 -6.83
N HIS A 25 -1.93 3.90 -7.58
CA HIS A 25 -1.76 2.74 -8.46
C HIS A 25 -0.72 3.01 -9.54
N ASP A 26 -0.81 4.17 -10.19
CA ASP A 26 0.08 4.51 -11.30
C ASP A 26 1.36 5.24 -10.85
N LEU A 27 1.27 6.09 -9.81
CA LEU A 27 2.40 6.90 -9.35
C LEU A 27 3.33 6.16 -8.39
N ILE A 28 2.84 5.14 -7.68
CA ILE A 28 3.59 4.44 -6.64
C ILE A 28 3.68 2.93 -6.93
N LEU A 29 2.55 2.23 -7.00
CA LEU A 29 2.55 0.77 -7.13
C LEU A 29 3.14 0.32 -8.46
N ARG A 30 2.77 0.94 -9.58
CA ARG A 30 3.28 0.55 -10.90
C ARG A 30 4.82 0.67 -11.00
N PRO A 31 5.46 1.79 -10.60
CA PRO A 31 6.92 1.85 -10.51
C PRO A 31 7.51 0.79 -9.58
N LEU A 32 6.88 0.53 -8.44
CA LEU A 32 7.35 -0.48 -7.50
C LEU A 32 7.34 -1.89 -8.10
N LEU A 33 6.23 -2.30 -8.72
CA LEU A 33 6.11 -3.63 -9.31
C LEU A 33 7.02 -3.82 -10.53
N LEU A 34 7.29 -2.76 -11.28
CA LEU A 34 8.18 -2.81 -12.44
C LEU A 34 9.62 -3.23 -12.07
N PHE A 35 10.10 -2.83 -10.89
CA PHE A 35 11.46 -3.15 -10.42
C PHE A 35 11.49 -4.14 -9.24
N ALA A 36 10.33 -4.68 -8.86
CA ALA A 36 10.24 -5.65 -7.78
C ALA A 36 10.95 -6.96 -8.17
N THR A 37 11.70 -7.53 -7.24
CA THR A 37 12.23 -8.89 -7.35
C THR A 37 11.23 -9.92 -6.83
N ASP A 38 10.42 -9.53 -5.83
CA ASP A 38 9.37 -10.36 -5.28
C ASP A 38 8.17 -9.49 -4.87
N CYS A 39 6.97 -10.04 -5.02
CA CYS A 39 5.76 -9.48 -4.46
C CYS A 39 4.87 -10.63 -3.94
N TYR A 40 4.49 -10.58 -2.66
CA TYR A 40 3.74 -11.64 -1.99
C TYR A 40 2.53 -11.10 -1.24
N VAL A 41 1.42 -11.83 -1.35
CA VAL A 41 0.17 -11.61 -0.61
C VAL A 41 0.07 -12.63 0.52
N TYR A 42 -0.08 -12.14 1.76
CA TYR A 42 -0.17 -12.93 2.98
C TYR A 42 -1.55 -12.79 3.61
N GLY A 43 -2.21 -13.92 3.88
CA GLY A 43 -3.45 -13.93 4.67
C GLY A 43 -4.74 -13.74 3.89
N ILE A 44 -4.70 -13.68 2.54
CA ILE A 44 -5.90 -13.78 1.72
C ILE A 44 -6.58 -15.16 1.93
N GLN A 45 -7.90 -15.15 2.13
CA GLN A 45 -8.65 -16.37 2.43
C GLN A 45 -8.75 -17.27 1.17
N LYS A 46 -8.50 -18.57 1.35
CA LYS A 46 -8.41 -19.57 0.26
C LYS A 46 -9.67 -19.70 -0.61
N ASN A 47 -10.83 -19.30 -0.10
CA ASN A 47 -12.11 -19.38 -0.80
C ASN A 47 -12.76 -18.00 -0.98
N SER A 48 -12.01 -16.91 -0.79
CA SER A 48 -12.53 -15.57 -1.00
C SER A 48 -12.81 -15.31 -2.47
N GLU A 49 -13.84 -14.50 -2.73
CA GLU A 49 -14.14 -13.99 -4.07
C GLU A 49 -12.93 -13.23 -4.65
N LEU A 50 -12.25 -12.43 -3.83
CA LEU A 50 -11.06 -11.70 -4.23
C LEU A 50 -9.95 -12.62 -4.77
N LEU A 51 -9.70 -13.75 -4.11
CA LEU A 51 -8.70 -14.71 -4.59
C LEU A 51 -9.12 -15.33 -5.93
N GLN A 52 -10.41 -15.61 -6.13
CA GLN A 52 -10.91 -16.13 -7.42
C GLN A 52 -10.70 -15.11 -8.54
N GLN A 53 -11.05 -13.84 -8.30
CA GLN A 53 -10.86 -12.75 -9.24
C GLN A 53 -9.37 -12.53 -9.59
N CYS A 54 -8.47 -12.69 -8.61
CA CYS A 54 -7.03 -12.50 -8.79
C CYS A 54 -6.27 -13.79 -9.17
N SER A 55 -6.96 -14.90 -9.42
CA SER A 55 -6.33 -16.22 -9.61
C SER A 55 -5.35 -16.28 -10.78
N HIS A 56 -5.54 -15.44 -11.80
CA HIS A 56 -4.65 -15.33 -12.95
C HIS A 56 -3.32 -14.63 -12.64
N ILE A 57 -3.29 -13.76 -11.63
CA ILE A 57 -2.09 -12.99 -11.23
C ILE A 57 -1.47 -13.50 -9.93
N LEU A 58 -2.11 -14.46 -9.24
CA LEU A 58 -1.66 -14.99 -7.96
C LEU A 58 -1.26 -16.46 -8.05
N ILE A 59 0.04 -16.72 -7.89
CA ILE A 59 0.62 -18.06 -7.89
C ILE A 59 0.72 -18.58 -6.46
N SER A 60 -0.04 -19.64 -6.15
CA SER A 60 -0.05 -20.23 -4.80
C SER A 60 1.34 -20.73 -4.38
N THR A 61 1.80 -20.32 -3.20
CA THR A 61 3.11 -20.68 -2.64
C THR A 61 2.97 -21.03 -1.15
N ARG A 62 2.85 -22.33 -0.84
CA ARG A 62 2.65 -22.87 0.54
C ARG A 62 1.51 -22.17 1.30
N ASN A 63 1.82 -21.08 2.00
CA ASN A 63 0.93 -20.32 2.89
C ASN A 63 0.73 -18.85 2.47
N LYS A 64 1.14 -18.50 1.25
CA LYS A 64 1.03 -17.17 0.66
C LYS A 64 0.83 -17.27 -0.85
N TYR A 65 0.63 -16.15 -1.52
CA TYR A 65 0.53 -16.09 -2.98
C TYR A 65 1.59 -15.15 -3.52
N LYS A 66 2.32 -15.57 -4.56
CA LYS A 66 3.23 -14.71 -5.30
C LYS A 66 2.44 -13.96 -6.37
N VAL A 67 2.60 -12.65 -6.45
CA VAL A 67 2.08 -11.88 -7.59
C VAL A 67 2.97 -12.16 -8.79
N ASP A 68 2.38 -12.49 -9.93
CA ASP A 68 3.13 -12.64 -11.18
C ASP A 68 3.50 -11.25 -11.73
N LEU A 69 4.78 -10.91 -11.63
CA LEU A 69 5.33 -9.62 -12.03
C LEU A 69 5.54 -9.50 -13.56
N ASN A 70 5.29 -10.56 -14.33
CA ASN A 70 5.48 -10.55 -15.79
C ASN A 70 4.23 -10.09 -16.57
N GLN A 71 3.18 -9.67 -15.87
CA GLN A 71 1.91 -9.23 -16.46
C GLN A 71 1.29 -8.08 -15.67
N GLU A 72 0.21 -7.50 -16.22
CA GLU A 72 -0.55 -6.45 -15.53
C GLU A 72 -1.21 -7.01 -14.26
N ALA A 73 -0.88 -6.41 -13.11
CA ALA A 73 -1.33 -6.85 -11.79
C ALA A 73 -2.04 -5.75 -11.00
N ILE A 74 -2.25 -4.57 -11.60
CA ILE A 74 -2.87 -3.40 -10.97
C ILE A 74 -4.22 -3.11 -11.62
N LYS A 75 -4.22 -2.84 -12.94
CA LYS A 75 -5.44 -2.45 -13.66
C LYS A 75 -6.38 -3.65 -13.80
N GLY A 76 -7.61 -3.50 -13.34
CA GLY A 76 -8.59 -4.59 -13.24
C GLY A 76 -8.43 -5.48 -12.01
N TYR A 77 -7.43 -5.18 -11.15
CA TYR A 77 -7.16 -5.86 -9.89
C TYR A 77 -7.12 -4.87 -8.72
N GLU A 78 -7.83 -3.75 -8.83
CA GLU A 78 -7.82 -2.65 -7.86
C GLU A 78 -8.14 -3.14 -6.45
N GLN A 79 -9.08 -4.09 -6.31
CA GLN A 79 -9.44 -4.67 -5.02
C GLN A 79 -8.29 -5.41 -4.34
N LEU A 80 -7.36 -6.00 -5.09
CA LEU A 80 -6.17 -6.63 -4.50
C LEU A 80 -5.32 -5.62 -3.76
N TRP A 81 -5.33 -4.35 -4.16
CA TRP A 81 -4.51 -3.30 -3.54
C TRP A 81 -5.30 -2.51 -2.51
N ASN A 82 -6.59 -2.33 -2.78
CA ASN A 82 -7.45 -1.39 -2.08
C ASN A 82 -8.21 -1.99 -0.90
N VAL A 83 -8.58 -3.28 -0.94
CA VAL A 83 -9.45 -3.89 0.08
C VAL A 83 -8.86 -3.72 1.47
N THR A 84 -9.70 -3.29 2.41
CA THR A 84 -9.33 -3.05 3.82
C THR A 84 -9.74 -4.23 4.72
N GLY A 85 -9.55 -4.12 6.04
CA GLY A 85 -10.19 -5.02 7.00
C GLY A 85 -9.79 -6.50 6.88
N TRP A 86 -8.55 -6.79 6.49
CA TRP A 86 -8.01 -8.14 6.27
C TRP A 86 -8.59 -8.93 5.08
N GLY A 87 -9.43 -8.33 4.24
CA GLY A 87 -10.01 -9.02 3.08
C GLY A 87 -8.96 -9.51 2.07
N ARG A 88 -7.92 -8.70 1.82
CA ARG A 88 -6.76 -9.06 0.97
C ARG A 88 -5.54 -9.56 1.75
N GLY A 89 -5.49 -9.31 3.05
CA GLY A 89 -4.28 -9.54 3.85
C GLY A 89 -3.14 -8.56 3.55
N SER A 90 -1.93 -8.83 4.04
CA SER A 90 -0.77 -7.95 3.83
C SER A 90 -0.11 -8.22 2.49
N ILE A 91 0.45 -7.18 1.86
CA ILE A 91 1.23 -7.34 0.63
C ILE A 91 2.64 -6.85 0.87
N VAL A 92 3.64 -7.68 0.54
CA VAL A 92 5.05 -7.32 0.65
C VAL A 92 5.65 -7.24 -0.75
N ILE A 93 6.21 -6.09 -1.09
CA ILE A 93 6.99 -5.86 -2.31
C ILE A 93 8.47 -5.74 -1.91
N VAL A 94 9.36 -6.41 -2.64
CA VAL A 94 10.81 -6.44 -2.36
C VAL A 94 11.57 -6.01 -3.60
N MET A 95 12.60 -5.18 -3.42
CA MET A 95 13.51 -4.80 -4.49
C MET A 95 14.92 -4.51 -3.96
N GLY A 96 15.88 -4.35 -4.88
CA GLY A 96 17.22 -3.90 -4.50
C GLY A 96 17.23 -2.43 -4.12
N LEU A 97 18.19 -2.06 -3.25
CA LEU A 97 18.33 -0.69 -2.75
C LEU A 97 18.55 0.32 -3.88
N GLU A 98 19.48 0.04 -4.79
CA GLU A 98 19.79 0.94 -5.90
C GLU A 98 18.57 1.19 -6.80
N GLN A 99 17.74 0.16 -7.05
CA GLN A 99 16.50 0.33 -7.80
C GLN A 99 15.53 1.25 -7.05
N PHE A 100 15.34 1.03 -5.75
CA PHE A 100 14.47 1.86 -4.92
C PHE A 100 14.96 3.32 -4.84
N GLU A 101 16.26 3.53 -4.69
CA GLU A 101 16.84 4.88 -4.61
C GLU A 101 16.63 5.69 -5.89
N ASN A 102 16.60 5.02 -7.05
CA ASN A 102 16.33 5.66 -8.33
C ASN A 102 14.84 5.92 -8.61
N LEU A 103 13.93 5.43 -7.76
CA LEU A 103 12.51 5.72 -7.88
C LEU A 103 12.18 7.07 -7.23
N ASP A 104 11.29 7.81 -7.88
CA ASP A 104 10.70 9.05 -7.37
C ASP A 104 9.34 8.80 -6.71
N ILE A 105 9.14 7.64 -6.05
CA ILE A 105 7.83 7.31 -5.48
C ILE A 105 7.52 8.08 -4.18
N LEU A 106 8.56 8.48 -3.44
CA LEU A 106 8.38 9.16 -2.16
C LEU A 106 7.81 10.57 -2.36
N SER A 107 8.02 11.21 -3.51
CA SER A 107 7.42 12.50 -3.85
C SER A 107 5.91 12.44 -4.13
N TYR A 108 5.33 11.24 -4.15
CA TYR A 108 3.89 11.00 -4.25
C TYR A 108 3.29 10.41 -2.96
N CYS A 109 4.11 10.14 -1.95
CA CYS A 109 3.71 9.68 -0.63
C CYS A 109 3.46 10.87 0.32
N TYR A 110 2.88 10.60 1.50
CA TYR A 110 2.53 11.60 2.51
C TYR A 110 2.94 11.16 3.90
N ASP A 111 3.12 12.14 4.78
CA ASP A 111 3.21 12.00 6.24
C ASP A 111 4.11 10.83 6.72
N PRO A 112 5.42 10.87 6.43
CA PRO A 112 6.34 9.86 6.94
C PRO A 112 6.36 9.86 8.47
N ASP A 113 6.26 8.68 9.08
CA ASP A 113 6.18 8.53 10.54
C ASP A 113 6.94 7.29 11.05
N ILE A 114 7.41 7.36 12.29
CA ILE A 114 8.06 6.26 13.00
C ILE A 114 7.10 5.77 14.08
N LEU A 115 6.37 4.69 13.78
CA LEU A 115 5.47 4.08 14.74
C LEU A 115 6.23 3.06 15.61
N ASP A 116 6.31 3.35 16.92
CA ASP A 116 6.85 2.43 17.92
C ASP A 116 5.85 1.34 18.35
N ASN A 117 4.59 1.42 17.90
CA ASN A 117 3.51 0.57 18.40
C ASN A 117 3.46 -0.79 17.64
N PRO A 118 3.46 -1.95 18.34
CA PRO A 118 3.42 -3.27 17.71
C PRO A 118 2.11 -3.65 17.00
N ASN A 119 1.03 -2.86 17.14
CA ASN A 119 -0.26 -3.11 16.47
C ASN A 119 -0.22 -2.67 15.00
N THR A 120 0.49 -3.45 14.20
CA THR A 120 0.96 -3.07 12.86
C THR A 120 -0.04 -3.31 11.73
N GLY A 121 -1.26 -3.76 12.01
CA GLY A 121 -2.27 -3.99 10.95
C GLY A 121 -1.86 -5.02 9.89
N GLU A 122 -0.77 -5.76 10.13
CA GLU A 122 -0.12 -6.66 9.17
C GLU A 122 -0.02 -8.07 9.73
N SER A 123 0.13 -9.04 8.83
CA SER A 123 0.44 -10.40 9.25
C SER A 123 1.87 -10.48 9.78
N ILE A 124 2.06 -11.23 10.87
CA ILE A 124 3.38 -11.52 11.46
C ILE A 124 4.35 -12.09 10.42
N ALA A 125 3.84 -12.91 9.49
CA ALA A 125 4.63 -13.51 8.42
C ALA A 125 5.15 -12.48 7.41
N ALA A 126 4.35 -11.47 7.07
CA ALA A 126 4.75 -10.37 6.19
C ALA A 126 5.83 -9.50 6.84
N VAL A 127 5.65 -9.14 8.12
CA VAL A 127 6.65 -8.36 8.89
C VAL A 127 7.96 -9.12 9.00
N ARG A 128 7.90 -10.42 9.35
CA ARG A 128 9.10 -11.27 9.43
C ARG A 128 9.83 -11.34 8.10
N TYR A 129 9.11 -11.58 7.01
CA TYR A 129 9.71 -11.64 5.68
C TYR A 129 10.36 -10.31 5.29
N SER A 130 9.70 -9.17 5.56
CA SER A 130 10.25 -7.84 5.29
C SER A 130 11.55 -7.59 6.06
N LYS A 131 11.60 -7.95 7.34
CA LYS A 131 12.83 -7.88 8.16
C LYS A 131 13.93 -8.82 7.65
N ASP A 132 13.58 -10.02 7.20
CA ASP A 132 14.55 -10.96 6.66
C ASP A 132 15.14 -10.48 5.32
N MET A 133 14.36 -9.77 4.50
CA MET A 133 14.84 -9.13 3.26
C MET A 133 15.71 -7.90 3.55
N ALA A 134 15.33 -7.08 4.53
CA ALA A 134 16.14 -5.97 5.00
C ALA A 134 17.54 -6.40 5.45
N LYS A 135 17.63 -7.51 6.20
CA LYS A 135 18.92 -8.12 6.62
C LYS A 135 19.77 -8.61 5.44
N GLN A 136 19.16 -8.86 4.28
CA GLN A 136 19.85 -9.25 3.05
C GLN A 136 20.21 -8.05 2.16
N GLY A 137 20.12 -6.82 2.69
CA GLY A 137 20.44 -5.59 1.96
C GLY A 137 19.41 -5.21 0.90
N LYS A 138 18.17 -5.70 1.03
CA LYS A 138 17.04 -5.32 0.17
C LYS A 138 16.17 -4.27 0.85
N VAL A 139 15.35 -3.58 0.06
CA VAL A 139 14.24 -2.77 0.56
C VAL A 139 12.98 -3.61 0.47
N ALA A 140 12.25 -3.71 1.58
CA ALA A 140 10.95 -4.36 1.64
C ALA A 140 9.86 -3.36 2.04
N LEU A 141 8.76 -3.40 1.31
CA LEU A 141 7.63 -2.49 1.41
C LEU A 141 6.40 -3.30 1.75
N CYS A 142 5.80 -3.06 2.91
CA CYS A 142 4.69 -3.84 3.43
C CYS A 142 3.43 -2.98 3.49
N LEU A 143 2.46 -3.28 2.63
CA LEU A 143 1.12 -2.72 2.67
C LEU A 143 0.29 -3.47 3.72
N SER A 144 -0.37 -2.72 4.60
CA SER A 144 -1.10 -3.31 5.72
C SER A 144 -2.33 -4.08 5.26
N ALA A 145 -2.74 -5.06 6.06
CA ALA A 145 -3.97 -5.82 5.82
C ALA A 145 -5.21 -5.03 6.25
N SER A 146 -5.07 -4.18 7.27
CA SER A 146 -6.20 -3.44 7.85
C SER A 146 -6.60 -2.20 7.05
N ASN A 147 -5.64 -1.49 6.44
CA ASN A 147 -5.88 -0.15 5.88
C ASN A 147 -5.86 -0.12 4.35
N GLY A 148 -5.85 -1.28 3.69
CA GLY A 148 -5.83 -1.32 2.23
C GLY A 148 -4.60 -0.61 1.69
N ILE A 149 -4.73 0.18 0.64
CA ILE A 149 -3.59 0.84 0.00
C ILE A 149 -3.04 2.00 0.83
N GLU A 150 -3.75 2.46 1.87
CA GLU A 150 -3.47 3.72 2.55
C GLU A 150 -2.04 3.85 3.04
N TRP A 151 -1.51 2.83 3.72
CA TRP A 151 -0.22 2.91 4.41
C TRP A 151 0.75 1.82 3.95
N MET A 152 2.02 2.20 3.90
CA MET A 152 3.12 1.31 3.54
C MET A 152 4.26 1.45 4.54
N ASN A 153 4.62 0.33 5.15
CA ASN A 153 5.80 0.22 6.00
C ASN A 153 7.04 -0.09 5.15
N ILE A 154 8.12 0.66 5.38
CA ILE A 154 9.39 0.53 4.67
C ILE A 154 10.43 -0.08 5.62
N TYR A 155 11.05 -1.18 5.18
CA TYR A 155 12.09 -1.92 5.89
C TYR A 155 13.37 -1.95 5.05
N ALA A 156 14.50 -1.69 5.69
CA ALA A 156 15.85 -1.77 5.13
C ALA A 156 16.86 -2.00 6.28
N SER A 157 18.16 -2.13 5.99
CA SER A 157 19.18 -2.11 7.03
C SER A 157 19.16 -0.77 7.78
N ASP A 158 19.56 -0.75 9.05
CA ASP A 158 19.38 0.42 9.93
C ASP A 158 19.96 1.72 9.34
N ASP A 159 21.16 1.66 8.74
CA ASP A 159 21.85 2.78 8.12
C ASP A 159 21.16 3.30 6.84
N VAL A 160 20.59 2.38 6.06
CA VAL A 160 19.81 2.69 4.86
C VAL A 160 18.46 3.25 5.24
N LEU A 161 17.81 2.66 6.24
CA LEU A 161 16.49 3.06 6.70
C LEU A 161 16.50 4.50 7.21
N GLU A 162 17.52 4.90 7.96
CA GLU A 162 17.70 6.29 8.40
C GLU A 162 17.82 7.26 7.22
N LYS A 163 18.62 6.92 6.20
CA LYS A 163 18.75 7.74 4.98
C LYS A 163 17.43 7.85 4.23
N LEU A 164 16.72 6.73 4.06
CA LEU A 164 15.43 6.69 3.38
C LEU A 164 14.36 7.48 4.14
N TYR A 165 14.38 7.46 5.48
CA TYR A 165 13.46 8.27 6.29
C TYR A 165 13.76 9.77 6.15
N VAL A 166 15.03 10.17 6.22
CA VAL A 166 15.44 11.56 5.97
C VAL A 166 15.08 12.01 4.55
N ARG A 167 15.13 11.11 3.57
CA ARG A 167 14.67 11.37 2.21
C ARG A 167 13.14 11.55 2.16
N ALA A 168 12.39 10.63 2.76
CA ALA A 168 10.93 10.67 2.80
C ALA A 168 10.41 11.96 3.45
N THR A 169 11.01 12.41 4.55
CA THR A 169 10.63 13.67 5.23
C THR A 169 10.86 14.93 4.40
N LYS A 170 11.69 14.86 3.34
CA LYS A 170 11.93 15.97 2.41
C LYS A 170 11.08 15.88 1.14
N GLU A 171 10.83 14.67 0.67
CA GLU A 171 10.17 14.43 -0.63
C GLU A 171 8.66 14.26 -0.50
N CYS A 172 8.16 13.66 0.59
CA CYS A 172 6.73 13.42 0.77
C CYS A 172 5.93 14.73 0.73
N LEU A 173 4.73 14.62 0.18
CA LEU A 173 3.76 15.69 0.08
C LEU A 173 3.15 16.01 1.45
N ASP A 174 2.67 17.25 1.58
CA ASP A 174 1.83 17.65 2.70
C ASP A 174 0.37 17.29 2.40
N SER A 175 -0.21 16.46 3.26
CA SER A 175 -1.58 15.93 3.19
C SER A 175 -2.69 16.98 2.98
N TYR A 176 -2.46 18.25 3.30
CA TYR A 176 -3.46 19.32 3.20
C TYR A 176 -3.24 20.25 2.00
N SER A 177 -2.11 20.13 1.30
CA SER A 177 -1.76 21.00 0.17
C SER A 177 -1.85 20.30 -1.20
N ASP A 178 -1.99 18.98 -1.21
CA ASP A 178 -2.00 18.20 -2.44
C ASP A 178 -3.29 18.36 -3.27
N THR A 179 -3.12 18.27 -4.60
CA THR A 179 -4.20 18.36 -5.59
C THR A 179 -4.34 17.10 -6.44
N ILE A 180 -3.47 16.09 -6.26
CA ILE A 180 -3.54 14.80 -6.96
C ILE A 180 -4.84 14.08 -6.57
N TYR A 181 -5.15 14.05 -5.28
CA TYR A 181 -6.39 13.47 -4.78
C TYR A 181 -7.48 14.54 -4.64
N LYS A 182 -8.48 14.48 -5.51
CA LYS A 182 -9.66 15.35 -5.41
C LYS A 182 -10.68 14.71 -4.47
N PRO A 183 -11.19 15.43 -3.46
CA PRO A 183 -12.28 14.94 -2.63
C PRO A 183 -13.43 14.46 -3.52
N GLN A 184 -13.90 13.23 -3.30
CA GLN A 184 -15.14 12.81 -3.94
C GLN A 184 -16.23 13.73 -3.39
N LYS A 185 -16.87 14.53 -4.26
CA LYS A 185 -18.08 15.25 -3.88
C LYS A 185 -19.02 14.19 -3.33
N SER A 186 -19.34 14.25 -2.04
CA SER A 186 -20.41 13.43 -1.48
C SER A 186 -21.60 13.65 -2.39
N LYS A 187 -22.15 12.57 -2.97
CA LYS A 187 -23.48 12.65 -3.57
C LYS A 187 -24.38 12.97 -2.40
N GLY A 188 -24.62 14.26 -2.17
CA GLY A 188 -25.54 14.72 -1.16
C GLY A 188 -26.83 13.94 -1.37
N ASN A 189 -27.22 13.17 -0.37
CA ASN A 189 -28.59 12.75 -0.23
C ASN A 189 -29.41 14.05 -0.17
N CYS A 190 -29.92 14.48 -1.32
CA CYS A 190 -31.03 15.41 -1.39
C CYS A 190 -32.26 14.66 -0.86
N LEU A 191 -32.30 14.44 0.45
CA LEU A 191 -33.55 14.19 1.14
C LEU A 191 -34.28 15.52 1.16
N ASN A 192 -35.27 15.62 0.28
CA ASN A 192 -36.29 16.64 0.26
C ASN A 192 -36.92 16.78 1.65
N ASN A 193 -36.40 17.70 2.47
CA ASN A 193 -37.13 18.18 3.64
C ASN A 193 -38.13 19.25 3.20
N THR A 194 -39.21 18.81 2.55
CA THR A 194 -40.46 19.57 2.52
C THR A 194 -41.09 19.53 3.92
N PHE A 195 -40.67 20.43 4.81
CA PHE A 195 -41.48 20.79 5.96
C PHE A 195 -42.63 21.69 5.49
N ARG A 196 -43.81 21.09 5.29
CA ARG A 196 -45.07 21.83 5.26
C ARG A 196 -45.41 22.24 6.69
N TYR A 197 -45.31 23.53 6.99
CA TYR A 197 -46.04 24.09 8.13
C TYR A 197 -47.53 24.16 7.76
N ARG A 198 -48.37 23.55 8.60
CA ARG A 198 -49.77 23.92 8.81
C ARG A 198 -49.93 24.31 10.26
#